data_AF-A0A163JQH7-F1
#
_entry.id   AF-A0A163JQH7-F1
#
_cell.length_a   1.000
_cell.length_b   1.000
_cell.length_c   1.000
_cell.angle_alpha   90.00
_cell.angle_beta   90.00
_cell.angle_gamma   90.00
#
_symmetry.space_group_name_H-M   'P 1'
#
loop_
_entity.id
_entity.type
_entity.pdbx_description
1 polymer ?
#
loop_
_entity_poly.entity_id
_entity_poly.type
_entity_poly.pdbx_seq_one_letter_code
_entity_poly.pdbx_strand_id
1 'polypeptide(L)'
;MAAGNRKERRAKEANKTTPHPFDPTTELDEDSVKNILKHPDRSGPKGKTLFELAEERQRELDAEKPKSTLVAAQEALNEPVGAVGDAILYAISMTALHLTLDVIVYNQYREAILWDEIFKRAAAASPIFAILVYLTHVEFSYRFPVLRNLAFLIGSIAAGCYIVHSANTYGYFYVMKAAPPVGALWVWSVIETSLPCAAANVVAVAGYIWWNKFDFF
;
A
#
# COMPACT_ATOMS: atom_id res chain seq x y z
N MET A 1 -27.27 76.55 46.95
CA MET A 1 -28.26 75.48 47.21
C MET A 1 -27.78 74.20 46.53
N ALA A 2 -27.83 73.09 47.29
CA ALA A 2 -27.77 71.68 46.90
C ALA A 2 -26.55 71.15 46.09
N ALA A 3 -25.48 70.78 46.80
CA ALA A 3 -24.58 69.70 46.39
C ALA A 3 -25.04 68.41 47.11
N GLY A 4 -25.91 67.64 46.47
CA GLY A 4 -26.46 66.39 47.03
C GLY A 4 -26.41 65.27 46.00
N ASN A 5 -26.23 64.05 46.48
CA ASN A 5 -26.49 62.78 45.76
C ASN A 5 -25.45 62.15 44.85
N ARG A 6 -24.28 62.76 44.55
CA ARG A 6 -23.27 62.02 43.75
C ARG A 6 -22.59 60.89 44.54
N LYS A 7 -22.36 61.08 45.85
CA LYS A 7 -21.78 60.05 46.73
C LYS A 7 -22.78 58.94 47.08
N GLU A 8 -24.04 59.27 47.36
CA GLU A 8 -25.07 58.26 47.63
C GLU A 8 -25.37 57.37 46.41
N ARG A 9 -25.32 57.91 45.19
CA ARG A 9 -25.51 57.11 43.97
C ARG A 9 -24.40 56.08 43.78
N ARG A 10 -23.15 56.45 44.06
CA ARG A 10 -22.01 55.50 44.02
C ARG A 10 -22.07 54.45 45.13
N ALA A 11 -22.55 54.82 46.32
CA ALA A 11 -22.74 53.87 47.41
C ALA A 11 -23.87 52.86 47.12
N LYS A 12 -24.95 53.28 46.45
CA LYS A 12 -26.04 52.39 46.02
C LYS A 12 -25.65 51.44 44.88
N GLU A 13 -24.73 51.84 43.99
CA GLU A 13 -24.19 50.97 42.93
C GLU A 13 -23.17 49.96 43.50
N ALA A 14 -22.36 50.37 44.47
CA ALA A 14 -21.41 49.47 45.14
C ALA A 14 -22.08 48.36 45.97
N ASN A 15 -23.32 48.58 46.44
CA ASN A 15 -24.09 47.61 47.22
C ASN A 15 -24.92 46.65 46.35
N LYS A 16 -24.79 46.74 45.02
CA LYS A 16 -25.42 45.82 44.07
C LYS A 16 -24.37 44.80 43.61
N THR A 17 -24.00 43.89 44.51
CA THR A 17 -23.24 42.69 44.16
C THR A 17 -24.14 41.76 43.35
N THR A 18 -24.21 41.99 42.04
CA THR A 18 -24.62 40.94 41.09
C THR A 18 -23.51 39.89 41.11
N PRO A 19 -23.80 38.65 41.54
CA PRO A 19 -22.80 37.59 41.60
C PRO A 19 -22.19 37.38 40.21
N HIS A 20 -20.87 37.32 40.12
CA HIS A 20 -20.21 36.92 38.90
C HIS A 20 -20.36 35.40 38.71
N PRO A 21 -20.42 34.88 37.46
CA PRO A 21 -20.56 33.44 37.19
C PRO A 21 -19.46 32.53 37.79
N PHE A 22 -18.41 33.13 38.35
CA PHE A 22 -17.25 32.45 38.94
C PHE A 22 -17.06 32.78 40.42
N ASP A 23 -18.03 33.43 41.07
CA ASP A 23 -17.98 33.60 42.52
C ASP A 23 -18.17 32.23 43.18
N PRO A 24 -17.29 31.83 44.13
CA PRO A 24 -17.41 30.55 44.81
C PRO A 24 -18.65 30.56 45.72
N THR A 25 -19.74 29.96 45.27
CA THR A 25 -20.93 29.73 46.09
C THR A 25 -20.87 28.33 46.74
N THR A 26 -21.26 28.24 48.01
CA THR A 26 -21.39 26.96 48.74
C THR A 26 -22.70 26.23 48.43
N GLU A 27 -23.59 26.85 47.66
CA GLU A 27 -24.86 26.30 47.21
C GLU A 27 -24.75 25.93 45.72
N LEU A 28 -25.11 24.68 45.41
CA LEU A 28 -25.17 24.18 44.04
C LEU A 28 -26.56 24.52 43.47
N ASP A 29 -26.59 25.41 42.49
CA ASP A 29 -27.79 25.73 41.72
C ASP A 29 -28.29 24.49 40.95
N GLU A 30 -29.61 24.35 40.76
CA GLU A 30 -30.20 23.17 40.10
C GLU A 30 -29.68 23.00 38.66
N ASP A 31 -29.43 24.11 37.97
CA ASP A 31 -28.84 24.11 36.63
C ASP A 31 -27.39 23.60 36.64
N SER A 32 -26.64 23.86 37.72
CA SER A 32 -25.28 23.34 37.90
C SER A 32 -25.29 21.83 38.14
N VAL A 33 -26.21 21.34 38.98
CA VAL A 33 -26.42 19.91 39.21
C VAL A 33 -26.79 19.19 37.91
N LYS A 34 -27.70 19.78 37.13
CA LYS A 34 -28.11 19.24 35.84
C LYS A 34 -26.99 19.21 34.81
N ASN A 35 -26.09 20.20 34.84
CA ASN A 35 -24.92 20.25 33.96
C ASN A 35 -23.85 19.21 34.36
N ILE A 36 -23.65 18.98 35.66
CA ILE A 36 -22.75 17.93 36.19
C ILE A 36 -23.26 16.53 35.82
N LEU A 37 -24.58 16.32 35.82
CA LEU A 37 -25.23 15.06 35.49
C LEU A 37 -25.39 14.82 33.98
N LYS A 38 -25.04 15.79 33.14
CA LYS A 38 -25.23 15.69 31.69
C LYS A 38 -24.15 14.79 31.10
N HIS A 39 -24.54 13.60 30.66
CA HIS A 39 -23.63 12.72 29.93
C HIS A 39 -23.20 13.35 28.59
N PRO A 40 -21.93 13.17 28.17
CA PRO A 40 -21.49 13.60 26.85
C PRO A 40 -22.37 12.98 25.77
N ASP A 41 -22.85 13.80 24.84
CA ASP A 41 -23.55 13.30 23.65
C ASP A 41 -22.59 12.41 22.86
N ARG A 42 -22.86 11.11 22.84
CA ARG A 42 -22.08 10.08 22.13
C ARG A 42 -22.55 9.86 20.70
N SER A 43 -23.49 10.66 20.21
CA SER A 43 -23.81 10.64 18.79
C SER A 43 -22.58 11.10 18.01
N GLY A 44 -22.22 10.33 16.98
CA GLY A 44 -21.11 10.66 16.10
C GLY A 44 -21.28 12.02 15.41
N PRO A 45 -20.27 12.47 14.66
CA PRO A 45 -20.30 13.78 14.00
C PRO A 45 -21.60 13.96 13.21
N LYS A 46 -22.42 14.94 13.60
CA LYS A 46 -23.70 15.23 12.94
C LYS A 46 -23.55 16.04 11.64
N GLY A 47 -22.32 16.42 11.31
CA GLY A 47 -21.97 17.20 10.12
C GLY A 47 -21.13 16.38 9.14
N LYS A 48 -20.99 16.92 7.92
CA LYS A 48 -20.12 16.34 6.89
C LYS A 48 -18.71 16.11 7.44
N THR A 49 -18.14 14.97 7.10
CA THR A 49 -16.76 14.67 7.50
C THR A 49 -15.79 15.60 6.77
N LEU A 50 -14.59 15.80 7.32
CA LEU A 50 -13.55 16.60 6.65
C LEU A 50 -13.19 16.02 5.27
N PHE A 51 -13.31 14.70 5.11
CA PHE A 51 -13.12 14.02 3.83
C PHE A 51 -14.20 14.39 2.83
N GLU A 52 -15.48 14.38 3.23
CA GLU A 52 -16.60 14.78 2.37
C GLU A 52 -16.51 16.26 1.96
N LEU A 53 -16.13 17.14 2.89
CA LEU A 53 -15.91 18.57 2.61
C LEU A 53 -14.73 18.80 1.65
N ALA A 54 -13.65 18.03 1.80
CA ALA A 54 -12.51 18.08 0.90
C ALA A 54 -12.88 17.59 -0.51
N GLU A 55 -13.64 16.49 -0.60
CA GLU A 55 -14.11 15.92 -1.86
C GLU A 55 -15.07 16.86 -2.60
N GLU A 56 -16.01 17.49 -1.88
CA GLU A 56 -16.93 18.48 -2.45
C GLU A 56 -16.18 19.69 -3.01
N ARG A 57 -15.22 20.24 -2.25
CA ARG A 57 -14.34 21.34 -2.70
C ARG A 57 -13.48 20.95 -3.89
N GLN A 58 -12.96 19.74 -3.92
CA GLN A 58 -12.15 19.24 -5.04
C GLN A 58 -13.00 19.13 -6.31
N ARG A 59 -14.24 18.64 -6.18
CA ARG A 59 -15.20 18.52 -7.28
C ARG A 59 -15.62 19.87 -7.85
N GLU A 60 -15.78 20.87 -7.00
CA GLU A 60 -16.03 22.26 -7.41
C GLU A 60 -14.82 22.85 -8.14
N LEU A 61 -13.59 22.62 -7.64
CA LEU A 61 -12.35 23.09 -8.27
C LEU A 61 -12.11 22.45 -9.66
N ASP A 62 -12.41 21.16 -9.81
CA ASP A 62 -12.29 20.43 -11.07
C ASP A 62 -13.36 20.87 -12.10
N ALA A 63 -14.52 21.34 -11.64
CA ALA A 63 -15.58 21.86 -12.51
C ALA A 63 -15.30 23.30 -12.99
N GLU A 64 -14.63 24.12 -12.17
CA GLU A 64 -14.47 25.56 -12.43
C GLU A 64 -13.17 25.90 -13.19
N LYS A 65 -12.15 25.05 -13.14
CA LYS A 65 -10.89 25.26 -13.88
C LYS A 65 -10.44 23.96 -14.56
N PRO A 66 -10.15 23.94 -15.87
CA PRO A 66 -9.36 22.86 -16.42
C PRO A 66 -8.04 22.83 -15.65
N LYS A 67 -7.67 21.64 -15.14
CA LYS A 67 -6.49 21.45 -14.28
C LYS A 67 -5.32 22.29 -14.77
N SER A 68 -4.85 23.23 -13.94
CA SER A 68 -3.71 24.06 -14.31
C SER A 68 -2.51 23.16 -14.58
N THR A 69 -1.67 23.51 -15.55
CA THR A 69 -0.48 22.72 -15.93
C THR A 69 0.41 22.40 -14.72
N LEU A 70 0.40 23.27 -13.69
CA LEU A 70 1.14 23.06 -12.45
C LEU A 70 0.50 22.02 -11.53
N VAL A 71 -0.84 21.97 -11.42
CA VAL A 71 -1.53 20.92 -10.66
C VAL A 71 -1.43 19.58 -11.40
N ALA A 72 -1.57 19.57 -12.72
CA ALA A 72 -1.32 18.38 -13.54
C ALA A 72 0.13 17.88 -13.44
N ALA A 73 1.11 18.79 -13.41
CA ALA A 73 2.52 18.45 -13.21
C ALA A 73 2.78 17.95 -11.77
N GLN A 74 2.17 18.57 -10.76
CA GLN A 74 2.30 18.13 -9.37
C GLN A 74 1.65 16.77 -9.13
N GLU A 75 0.51 16.49 -9.77
CA GLU A 75 -0.18 15.20 -9.72
C GLU A 75 0.59 14.14 -10.52
N ALA A 76 1.20 14.49 -11.66
CA ALA A 76 2.14 13.62 -12.38
C ALA A 76 3.45 13.36 -11.61
N LEU A 77 3.86 14.26 -10.71
CA LEU A 77 4.97 14.06 -9.78
C LEU A 77 4.57 13.24 -8.53
N ASN A 78 3.29 13.27 -8.16
CA ASN A 78 2.71 12.45 -7.09
C ASN A 78 2.21 11.08 -7.60
N GLU A 79 2.08 10.92 -8.91
CA GLU A 79 1.94 9.64 -9.61
C GLU A 79 3.22 8.84 -9.35
N PRO A 80 3.14 7.58 -8.92
CA PRO A 80 4.32 6.78 -8.55
C PRO A 80 5.25 6.62 -9.75
N VAL A 81 6.29 7.48 -9.85
CA VAL A 81 7.49 7.46 -10.73
C VAL A 81 7.23 7.18 -12.25
N GLY A 82 5.96 7.08 -12.67
CA GLY A 82 5.52 6.51 -13.94
C GLY A 82 5.85 5.02 -14.10
N ALA A 83 5.30 4.39 -15.14
CA ALA A 83 5.56 2.99 -15.48
C ALA A 83 7.05 2.64 -15.64
N VAL A 84 7.87 3.63 -16.01
CA VAL A 84 9.33 3.48 -16.10
C VAL A 84 9.96 3.36 -14.71
N GLY A 85 9.54 4.21 -13.78
CA GLY A 85 10.03 4.17 -12.41
C GLY A 85 9.63 2.92 -11.66
N ASP A 86 8.38 2.51 -11.82
CA ASP A 86 7.89 1.22 -11.30
C ASP A 86 8.71 0.07 -11.87
N ALA A 87 8.96 0.06 -13.19
CA ALA A 87 9.80 -0.95 -13.82
C ALA A 87 11.21 -1.00 -13.25
N ILE A 88 11.83 0.15 -12.94
CA ILE A 88 13.16 0.20 -12.32
C ILE A 88 13.12 -0.38 -10.91
N LEU A 89 12.16 0.02 -10.07
CA LEU A 89 12.05 -0.44 -8.68
C LEU A 89 11.80 -1.95 -8.61
N TYR A 90 10.90 -2.45 -9.43
CA TYR A 90 10.64 -3.88 -9.57
C TYR A 90 11.82 -4.62 -10.17
N ALA A 91 12.51 -4.07 -11.18
CA ALA A 91 13.69 -4.71 -11.76
C ALA A 91 14.81 -4.88 -10.75
N ILE A 92 15.06 -3.88 -9.90
CA ILE A 92 16.04 -3.96 -8.82
C ILE A 92 15.64 -5.07 -7.83
N SER A 93 14.38 -5.08 -7.41
CA SER A 93 13.85 -6.08 -6.47
C SER A 93 13.90 -7.50 -7.04
N MET A 94 13.53 -7.65 -8.32
CA MET A 94 13.60 -8.91 -9.08
C MET A 94 15.04 -9.40 -9.25
N THR A 95 15.98 -8.49 -9.53
CA THR A 95 17.40 -8.82 -9.65
C THR A 95 17.96 -9.27 -8.30
N ALA A 96 17.58 -8.63 -7.20
CA ALA A 96 17.97 -9.05 -5.85
C ALA A 96 17.40 -10.42 -5.48
N LEU A 97 16.14 -10.68 -5.82
CA LEU A 97 15.51 -11.98 -5.62
C LEU A 97 16.18 -13.07 -6.47
N HIS A 98 16.46 -12.80 -7.74
CA HIS A 98 17.23 -13.69 -8.61
C HIS A 98 18.60 -14.03 -8.00
N LEU A 99 19.37 -13.02 -7.57
CA LEU A 99 20.66 -13.23 -6.90
C LEU A 99 20.53 -14.12 -5.66
N THR A 100 19.51 -13.88 -4.84
CA THR A 100 19.25 -14.66 -3.63
C THR A 100 18.94 -16.11 -3.97
N LEU A 101 18.09 -16.36 -4.97
CA LEU A 101 17.79 -17.71 -5.45
C LEU A 101 19.03 -18.40 -6.02
N ASP A 102 19.88 -17.68 -6.77
CA ASP A 102 21.14 -18.22 -7.31
C ASP A 102 22.05 -18.71 -6.16
N VAL A 103 22.25 -17.88 -5.12
CA VAL A 103 23.04 -18.26 -3.95
C VAL A 103 22.43 -19.45 -3.20
N ILE A 104 21.10 -19.47 -3.01
CA ILE A 104 20.41 -20.58 -2.33
C ILE A 104 20.62 -21.89 -3.09
N VAL A 105 20.48 -21.87 -4.41
CA VAL A 105 20.57 -23.09 -5.22
C VAL A 105 21.99 -23.66 -5.21
N TYR A 106 23.04 -22.82 -5.26
CA TYR A 106 24.41 -23.29 -5.06
C TYR A 106 24.62 -23.92 -3.67
N ASN A 107 24.04 -23.32 -2.63
CA ASN A 107 24.10 -23.86 -1.27
C ASN A 107 23.34 -25.20 -1.14
N GLN A 108 22.19 -25.35 -1.81
CA GLN A 108 21.39 -26.57 -1.82
C GLN A 108 22.17 -27.76 -2.39
N TYR A 109 22.94 -27.53 -3.45
CA TYR A 109 23.78 -28.56 -4.08
C TYR A 109 25.19 -28.65 -3.51
N ARG A 110 25.53 -27.84 -2.49
CA ARG A 110 26.85 -27.77 -1.85
C ARG A 110 27.99 -27.46 -2.84
N GLU A 111 27.68 -26.67 -3.87
CA GLU A 111 28.64 -26.23 -4.87
C GLU A 111 29.35 -24.94 -4.45
N ALA A 112 30.57 -24.73 -4.97
CA ALA A 112 31.34 -23.53 -4.67
C ALA A 112 30.69 -22.29 -5.32
N ILE A 113 30.48 -21.24 -4.52
CA ILE A 113 29.87 -20.00 -4.98
C ILE A 113 30.87 -19.22 -5.85
N LEU A 114 30.60 -19.18 -7.16
CA LEU A 114 31.36 -18.39 -8.14
C LEU A 114 30.71 -17.02 -8.30
N TRP A 115 31.11 -16.06 -7.46
CA TRP A 115 30.53 -14.71 -7.45
C TRP A 115 30.55 -14.01 -8.80
N ASP A 116 31.62 -14.14 -9.58
CA ASP A 116 31.73 -13.55 -10.91
C ASP A 116 30.63 -14.05 -11.87
N GLU A 117 30.33 -15.35 -11.84
CA GLU A 117 29.27 -15.93 -12.68
C GLU A 117 27.87 -15.49 -12.23
N ILE A 118 27.65 -15.44 -10.91
CA ILE A 118 26.37 -15.03 -10.31
C ILE A 118 26.08 -13.57 -10.66
N PHE A 119 27.04 -12.67 -10.51
CA PHE A 119 26.87 -11.26 -10.87
C PHE A 119 26.66 -11.06 -12.38
N LYS A 120 27.42 -11.77 -13.23
CA LYS A 120 27.22 -11.71 -14.69
C LYS A 120 25.82 -12.18 -15.10
N ARG A 121 25.33 -13.26 -14.50
CA ARG A 121 24.00 -13.81 -14.79
C ARG A 121 22.88 -12.90 -14.29
N ALA A 122 23.01 -12.35 -13.09
CA ALA A 122 22.05 -11.37 -12.57
C ALA A 122 22.04 -10.08 -13.39
N ALA A 123 23.20 -9.58 -13.80
CA ALA A 123 23.31 -8.41 -14.67
C ALA A 123 22.68 -8.68 -16.05
N ALA A 124 22.83 -9.89 -16.59
CA ALA A 124 22.20 -10.29 -17.84
C ALA A 124 20.67 -10.45 -17.72
N ALA A 125 20.16 -10.88 -16.56
CA ALA A 125 18.73 -11.04 -16.29
C ALA A 125 18.02 -9.70 -15.99
N SER A 126 18.72 -8.75 -15.37
CA SER A 126 18.20 -7.43 -14.99
C SER A 126 17.45 -6.68 -16.11
N PRO A 127 17.98 -6.50 -17.34
CA PRO A 127 17.25 -5.82 -18.41
C PRO A 127 16.02 -6.61 -18.86
N ILE A 128 16.03 -7.94 -18.78
CA ILE A 128 14.88 -8.78 -19.13
C ILE A 128 13.75 -8.53 -18.12
N PHE A 129 14.07 -8.48 -16.82
CA PHE A 129 13.10 -8.13 -15.78
C PHE A 129 12.55 -6.71 -15.96
N ALA A 130 13.42 -5.73 -16.24
CA ALA A 130 12.99 -4.35 -16.47
C ALA A 130 12.01 -4.25 -17.64
N ILE A 131 12.30 -4.91 -18.77
CA ILE A 131 11.42 -4.91 -19.94
C ILE A 131 10.09 -5.61 -19.63
N LEU A 132 10.13 -6.79 -19.00
CA LEU A 132 8.91 -7.53 -18.65
C LEU A 132 8.00 -6.74 -17.70
N VAL A 133 8.58 -6.12 -16.68
CA VAL A 133 7.81 -5.30 -15.74
C VAL A 133 7.27 -4.07 -16.44
N TYR A 134 8.09 -3.35 -17.21
CA TYR A 134 7.64 -2.18 -17.94
C TYR A 134 6.44 -2.51 -18.84
N LEU A 135 6.54 -3.57 -19.64
CA LEU A 135 5.44 -4.00 -20.51
C LEU A 135 4.15 -4.34 -19.76
N THR A 136 4.27 -4.90 -18.56
CA THR A 136 3.12 -5.30 -17.75
C THR A 136 2.51 -4.15 -16.95
N HIS A 137 3.28 -3.08 -16.72
CA HIS A 137 2.88 -1.87 -15.99
C HIS A 137 2.53 -0.68 -16.89
N VAL A 138 2.63 -0.81 -18.21
CA VAL A 138 2.10 0.21 -19.15
C VAL A 138 0.57 0.24 -19.07
N GLU A 139 -0.03 1.42 -19.24
CA GLU A 139 -1.49 1.66 -19.22
C GLU A 139 -2.28 0.68 -20.11
N PHE A 140 -1.68 0.24 -21.22
CA PHE A 140 -2.26 -0.76 -22.12
C PHE A 140 -2.55 -2.09 -21.43
N SER A 141 -1.69 -2.55 -20.53
CA SER A 141 -1.87 -3.79 -19.76
C SER A 141 -3.03 -3.68 -18.79
N TYR A 142 -3.20 -2.51 -18.15
CA TYR A 142 -4.30 -2.23 -17.23
C TYR A 142 -5.66 -2.06 -17.93
N ARG A 143 -5.68 -1.79 -19.23
CA ARG A 143 -6.89 -1.73 -20.05
C ARG A 143 -7.69 -3.04 -20.03
N PHE A 144 -7.01 -4.19 -19.95
CA PHE A 144 -7.60 -5.52 -20.00
C PHE A 144 -7.20 -6.36 -18.77
N PRO A 145 -7.73 -6.04 -17.57
CA PRO A 145 -7.28 -6.63 -16.31
C PRO A 145 -7.49 -8.14 -16.24
N VAL A 146 -8.53 -8.67 -16.88
CA VAL A 146 -8.81 -10.11 -16.93
C VAL A 146 -7.73 -10.85 -17.74
N LEU A 147 -7.33 -10.30 -18.89
CA LEU A 147 -6.31 -10.93 -19.73
C LEU A 147 -4.94 -10.89 -19.05
N ARG A 148 -4.61 -9.76 -18.40
CA ARG A 148 -3.38 -9.64 -17.57
C ARG A 148 -3.35 -10.71 -16.48
N ASN A 149 -4.40 -10.81 -15.67
CA ASN A 149 -4.50 -11.81 -14.61
C ASN A 149 -4.42 -13.24 -15.14
N LEU A 150 -5.06 -13.53 -16.28
CA LEU A 150 -4.99 -14.85 -16.90
C LEU A 150 -3.57 -15.17 -17.40
N ALA A 151 -2.89 -14.20 -18.02
CA ALA A 151 -1.52 -14.36 -18.48
C ALA A 151 -0.56 -14.64 -17.32
N PHE A 152 -0.66 -13.89 -16.22
CA PHE A 152 0.14 -14.15 -15.02
C PHE A 152 -0.20 -15.49 -14.36
N LEU A 153 -1.49 -15.88 -14.30
CA LEU A 153 -1.89 -17.19 -13.77
C LEU A 153 -1.27 -18.33 -14.59
N ILE A 154 -1.42 -18.29 -15.92
CA ILE A 154 -0.88 -19.33 -16.81
C ILE A 154 0.65 -19.37 -16.73
N GLY A 155 1.29 -18.20 -16.81
CA GLY A 155 2.75 -18.08 -16.70
C GLY A 155 3.27 -18.61 -15.36
N SER A 156 2.57 -18.28 -14.27
CA SER A 156 2.89 -18.75 -12.92
C SER A 156 2.74 -20.27 -12.79
N ILE A 157 1.68 -20.87 -13.36
CA ILE A 157 1.50 -22.34 -13.31
C ILE A 157 2.59 -23.03 -14.12
N ALA A 158 2.85 -22.53 -15.34
CA ALA A 158 3.89 -23.08 -16.20
C ALA A 158 5.27 -22.99 -15.55
N ALA A 159 5.63 -21.85 -14.95
CA ALA A 159 6.89 -21.65 -14.26
C ALA A 159 7.05 -22.59 -13.04
N GLY A 160 6.02 -22.69 -12.19
CA GLY A 160 6.02 -23.59 -11.04
C GLY A 160 6.15 -25.07 -11.45
N CYS A 161 5.34 -25.53 -12.40
CA CYS A 161 5.43 -26.90 -12.92
C CYS A 161 6.78 -27.18 -13.58
N TYR A 162 7.35 -26.21 -14.31
CA TYR A 162 8.66 -26.36 -14.95
C TYR A 162 9.80 -26.48 -13.92
N ILE A 163 9.78 -25.70 -12.83
CA ILE A 163 10.80 -25.83 -11.77
C ILE A 163 10.71 -27.21 -11.12
N VAL A 164 9.50 -27.66 -10.76
CA VAL A 164 9.27 -29.00 -10.21
C VAL A 164 9.79 -30.07 -11.17
N HIS A 165 9.40 -30.00 -12.44
CA HIS A 165 9.82 -30.96 -13.45
C HIS A 165 11.34 -30.97 -13.64
N SER A 166 11.96 -29.79 -13.72
CA SER A 166 13.39 -29.65 -13.96
C SER A 166 14.23 -30.18 -12.80
N ALA A 167 13.79 -29.94 -11.56
CA ALA A 167 14.45 -30.44 -10.36
C ALA A 167 14.37 -31.97 -10.21
N ASN A 168 13.33 -32.61 -10.74
CA ASN A 168 13.15 -34.06 -10.67
C ASN A 168 13.75 -34.81 -11.89
N THR A 169 13.94 -34.12 -13.01
CA THR A 169 14.30 -34.77 -14.29
C THR A 169 15.73 -34.47 -14.74
N TYR A 170 16.24 -33.27 -14.44
CA TYR A 170 17.55 -32.83 -14.91
C TYR A 170 18.60 -32.87 -13.80
N GLY A 171 19.87 -32.98 -14.21
CA GLY A 171 21.00 -32.91 -13.29
C GLY A 171 21.14 -31.52 -12.65
N TYR A 172 21.80 -31.48 -11.49
CA TYR A 172 21.95 -30.27 -10.67
C TYR A 172 22.43 -29.05 -11.47
N PHE A 173 23.41 -29.18 -12.38
CA PHE A 173 23.93 -28.06 -13.15
C PHE A 173 22.89 -27.34 -14.02
N TYR A 174 21.91 -28.09 -14.54
CA TYR A 174 20.80 -27.49 -15.28
C TYR A 174 19.89 -26.71 -14.33
N VAL A 175 19.55 -27.30 -13.19
CA VAL A 175 18.69 -26.69 -12.18
C VAL A 175 19.32 -25.41 -11.63
N MET A 176 20.64 -25.41 -11.38
CA MET A 176 21.37 -24.24 -10.91
C MET A 176 21.28 -23.04 -11.85
N LYS A 177 21.16 -23.27 -13.16
CA LYS A 177 21.08 -22.20 -14.16
C LYS A 177 19.64 -21.80 -14.48
N ALA A 178 18.70 -22.73 -14.42
CA ALA A 178 17.31 -22.50 -14.80
C ALA A 178 16.44 -22.03 -13.63
N ALA A 179 16.65 -22.56 -12.43
CA ALA A 179 15.78 -22.30 -11.29
C ALA A 179 15.80 -20.84 -10.81
N PRO A 180 16.95 -20.12 -10.73
CA PRO A 180 16.96 -18.75 -10.24
C PRO A 180 16.10 -17.76 -11.05
N PRO A 181 16.25 -17.65 -12.39
CA PRO A 181 15.41 -16.74 -13.18
C PRO A 181 13.96 -17.19 -13.28
N VAL A 182 13.69 -18.50 -13.43
CA VAL A 182 12.31 -18.99 -13.49
C VAL A 182 11.61 -18.85 -12.14
N GLY A 183 12.32 -19.08 -11.04
CA GLY A 183 11.82 -18.90 -9.68
C GLY A 183 11.46 -17.45 -9.40
N ALA A 184 12.30 -16.51 -9.89
CA ALA A 184 11.98 -15.09 -9.79
C ALA A 184 10.71 -14.72 -10.56
N LEU A 185 10.58 -15.19 -11.80
CA LEU A 185 9.37 -14.96 -12.59
C LEU A 185 8.12 -15.62 -11.98
N TRP A 186 8.27 -16.79 -11.37
CA TRP A 186 7.17 -17.47 -10.70
C TRP A 186 6.67 -16.67 -9.49
N VAL A 187 7.58 -16.29 -8.58
CA VAL A 187 7.22 -15.50 -7.38
C VAL A 187 6.57 -14.17 -7.79
N TRP A 188 7.15 -13.47 -8.76
CA TRP A 188 6.58 -12.23 -9.27
C TRP A 188 5.18 -12.42 -9.86
N SER A 189 4.98 -13.46 -10.67
CA SER A 189 3.67 -13.74 -11.29
C SER A 189 2.59 -14.07 -10.25
N VAL A 190 2.95 -14.74 -9.15
CA VAL A 190 2.05 -15.02 -8.02
C VAL A 190 1.65 -13.73 -7.31
N ILE A 191 2.62 -12.83 -7.04
CA ILE A 191 2.38 -11.58 -6.32
C ILE A 191 1.52 -10.61 -7.14
N GLU A 192 1.72 -10.56 -8.45
CA GLU A 192 0.99 -9.66 -9.36
C GLU A 192 -0.45 -10.11 -9.63
N THR A 193 -0.74 -11.38 -9.36
CA THR A 193 -2.04 -12.01 -9.60
C THR A 193 -2.99 -11.86 -8.40
N SER A 194 -4.29 -11.78 -8.67
CA SER A 194 -5.32 -11.77 -7.60
C SER A 194 -5.24 -13.00 -6.66
N LEU A 195 -5.57 -12.80 -5.38
CA LEU A 195 -5.52 -13.84 -4.34
C LEU A 195 -6.17 -15.18 -4.73
N PRO A 196 -7.36 -15.24 -5.36
CA PRO A 196 -7.97 -16.51 -5.75
C PRO A 196 -7.16 -17.25 -6.82
N CYS A 197 -6.60 -16.53 -7.77
CA CYS A 197 -5.75 -17.09 -8.82
C CYS A 197 -4.39 -17.54 -8.26
N ALA A 198 -3.83 -16.83 -7.28
CA ALA A 198 -2.65 -17.27 -6.54
C ALA A 198 -2.92 -18.59 -5.78
N ALA A 199 -4.07 -18.70 -5.10
CA ALA A 199 -4.48 -19.96 -4.47
C ALA A 199 -4.65 -21.09 -5.50
N ALA A 200 -5.26 -20.79 -6.65
CA ALA A 200 -5.40 -21.75 -7.76
C ALA A 200 -4.03 -22.20 -8.31
N ASN A 201 -3.04 -21.30 -8.39
CA ASN A 201 -1.68 -21.65 -8.78
C ASN A 201 -1.08 -22.71 -7.83
N VAL A 202 -1.17 -22.48 -6.52
CA VAL A 202 -0.64 -23.41 -5.51
C VAL A 202 -1.30 -24.78 -5.64
N VAL A 203 -2.62 -24.83 -5.78
CA VAL A 203 -3.37 -26.07 -5.97
C VAL A 203 -2.95 -26.77 -7.26
N ALA A 204 -2.77 -26.04 -8.35
CA ALA A 204 -2.36 -26.60 -9.64
C ALA A 204 -0.94 -27.21 -9.57
N VAL A 205 0.02 -26.50 -8.98
CA VAL A 205 1.40 -26.98 -8.85
C VAL A 205 1.47 -28.17 -7.88
N ALA A 206 0.78 -28.13 -6.74
CA ALA A 206 0.71 -29.26 -5.81
C ALA A 206 0.05 -30.48 -6.45
N GLY A 207 -1.04 -30.28 -7.19
CA GLY A 207 -1.71 -31.33 -7.96
C GLY A 207 -0.80 -31.93 -9.03
N TYR A 208 0.02 -31.11 -9.69
CA TYR A 208 1.01 -31.58 -10.67
C TYR A 208 2.11 -32.45 -10.04
N ILE A 209 2.64 -32.06 -8.87
CA ILE A 209 3.60 -32.86 -8.11
C ILE A 209 3.00 -34.23 -7.78
N TRP A 210 1.78 -34.22 -7.21
CA TRP A 210 1.09 -35.44 -6.79
C TRP A 210 0.77 -36.37 -7.97
N TRP A 211 0.29 -35.82 -9.09
CA TRP A 211 -0.05 -36.59 -10.29
C TRP A 211 1.15 -37.32 -10.90
N ASN A 212 2.31 -36.65 -10.94
CA ASN A 212 3.54 -37.21 -11.50
C ASN A 212 4.34 -38.04 -10.50
N LYS A 213 3.91 -38.12 -9.23
CA LYS A 213 4.65 -38.77 -8.13
C LYS A 213 6.07 -38.23 -7.99
N PHE A 214 6.24 -36.93 -8.18
CA PHE A 214 7.52 -36.27 -7.93
C PHE A 214 7.77 -36.18 -6.43
N ASP A 215 9.05 -36.21 -6.07
CA ASP A 215 9.46 -36.04 -4.68
C ASP A 215 9.35 -34.56 -4.29
N PHE A 216 8.87 -34.32 -3.08
CA PHE A 216 9.03 -33.02 -2.44
C PHE A 216 10.49 -32.94 -1.98
N PHE A 217 11.24 -32.04 -2.63
CA PHE A 217 12.69 -31.79 -2.51
C PHE A 217 13.29 -32.06 -1.12
#